data_AF-A0A9X2P1G3-F1
#
_entry.id   AF-A0A9X2P1G3-F1
#
_cell.length_a   1.000
_cell.length_b   1.000
_cell.length_c   1.000
_cell.angle_alpha   90.00
_cell.angle_beta   90.00
_cell.angle_gamma   90.00
#
_symmetry.space_group_name_H-M   'P 1'
#
loop_
_entity.id
_entity.type
_entity.pdbx_description
1 polymer ?
#
loop_
_entity_poly.entity_id
_entity_poly.type
_entity_poly.pdbx_seq_one_letter_code
_entity_poly.pdbx_strand_id
1 'polypeptide(L)'
;MFRQFRTVSMMLLLLGGSTGAVYAANPDVAGVYDTQQSSVCKGVVNDAFGPVIGASVVVKGSTNGVITDIDGNFSLSGVKEGDIIQISFVGYKTV
;
A
#
# COMPACT_ATOMS: atom_id res chain seq x y z
N MET A 1 46.16 -46.11 -1.80
CA MET A 1 46.60 -44.77 -2.24
C MET A 1 45.39 -43.84 -2.17
N PHE A 2 45.20 -43.14 -1.04
CA PHE A 2 44.09 -42.21 -0.77
C PHE A 2 44.60 -40.77 -0.77
N ARG A 3 44.29 -39.99 -1.80
CA ARG A 3 44.46 -38.53 -1.83
C ARG A 3 43.50 -37.98 -2.88
N GLN A 4 42.55 -37.11 -2.48
CA GLN A 4 41.91 -36.03 -3.29
C GLN A 4 40.69 -35.37 -2.60
N PHE A 5 40.20 -35.84 -1.45
CA PHE A 5 38.98 -35.29 -0.82
C PHE A 5 39.13 -34.01 0.05
N ARG A 6 40.18 -33.19 -0.14
CA ARG A 6 40.40 -31.98 0.68
C ARG A 6 40.46 -30.64 -0.06
N THR A 7 40.31 -30.61 -1.38
CA THR A 7 40.51 -29.38 -2.17
C THR A 7 39.24 -28.70 -2.68
N VAL A 8 38.07 -29.34 -2.57
CA VAL A 8 36.83 -28.77 -3.13
C VAL A 8 36.06 -27.88 -2.14
N SER A 9 36.25 -28.05 -0.83
CA SER A 9 35.67 -27.13 0.19
C SER A 9 36.39 -25.77 0.31
N MET A 10 37.49 -25.57 -0.41
CA MET A 10 38.27 -24.32 -0.37
C MET A 10 38.09 -23.46 -1.64
N MET A 11 37.03 -23.74 -2.42
CA MET A 11 36.63 -22.90 -3.56
C MET A 11 35.21 -22.31 -3.39
N LEU A 12 34.68 -22.33 -2.16
CA LEU A 12 33.40 -21.70 -1.81
C LEU A 12 33.52 -20.61 -0.72
N LEU A 13 34.75 -20.20 -0.35
CA LEU A 13 34.97 -19.27 0.77
C LEU A 13 35.79 -18.00 0.44
N LEU A 14 36.07 -17.71 -0.84
CA LEU A 14 36.98 -16.61 -1.22
C LEU A 14 36.49 -15.68 -2.34
N LEU A 15 35.19 -15.62 -2.62
CA LEU A 15 34.63 -14.62 -3.53
C LEU A 15 33.42 -13.95 -2.88
N GLY A 16 33.62 -12.73 -2.38
CA GLY A 16 32.52 -11.90 -1.88
C GLY A 16 32.86 -10.89 -0.79
N GLY A 17 34.13 -10.75 -0.39
CA GLY A 17 34.58 -9.58 0.37
C GLY A 17 34.67 -8.37 -0.54
N SER A 18 33.58 -7.62 -0.70
CA SER A 18 33.61 -6.22 -1.14
C SER A 18 32.93 -5.37 -0.08
N THR A 19 33.77 -4.67 0.66
CA THR A 19 33.45 -3.58 1.57
C THR A 19 32.55 -2.54 0.89
N GLY A 20 31.39 -2.26 1.47
CA GLY A 20 30.48 -1.21 1.00
C GLY A 20 29.67 -0.62 2.14
N ALA A 21 30.11 0.55 2.60
CA ALA A 21 29.45 1.50 3.50
C ALA A 21 29.19 1.05 4.96
N VAL A 22 30.13 1.48 5.81
CA VAL A 22 29.87 1.87 7.20
C VAL A 22 28.75 2.91 7.17
N TYR A 23 27.59 2.63 7.77
CA TYR A 23 26.59 3.68 8.00
C TYR A 23 27.07 4.50 9.20
N ALA A 24 27.72 5.63 8.92
CA ALA A 24 27.78 6.73 9.86
C ALA A 24 26.43 7.46 9.81
N ALA A 25 25.70 7.45 10.93
CA ALA A 25 24.49 8.22 11.10
C ALA A 25 24.85 9.70 11.26
N ASN A 26 24.79 10.45 10.16
CA ASN A 26 24.64 11.90 10.16
C ASN A 26 23.23 12.21 9.67
N PRO A 27 22.34 12.81 10.48
CA PRO A 27 20.95 13.00 10.13
C PRO A 27 20.77 14.27 9.29
N ASP A 28 21.21 14.24 8.03
CA ASP A 28 21.01 15.36 7.10
C ASP A 28 20.14 14.90 5.92
N VAL A 29 18.85 15.19 6.11
CA VAL A 29 17.67 14.93 5.28
C VAL A 29 17.81 15.35 3.81
N ALA A 30 17.80 14.38 2.89
CA ALA A 30 17.54 14.65 1.47
C ALA A 30 16.89 13.43 0.77
N GLY A 31 15.60 13.22 1.09
CA GLY A 31 14.58 12.87 0.09
C GLY A 31 14.66 11.53 -0.64
N VAL A 32 14.62 10.42 0.10
CA VAL A 32 13.99 9.19 -0.40
C VAL A 32 12.79 8.89 0.48
N TYR A 33 11.70 9.59 0.22
CA TYR A 33 10.36 9.19 0.64
C TYR A 33 9.79 8.33 -0.48
N ASP A 34 10.20 7.07 -0.53
CA ASP A 34 9.26 6.04 -1.01
C ASP A 34 8.36 5.69 0.18
N THR A 35 7.71 6.71 0.74
CA THR A 35 6.55 6.53 1.58
C THR A 35 5.48 6.03 0.64
N GLN A 36 4.92 4.84 0.87
CA GLN A 36 3.68 4.40 0.21
C GLN A 36 2.58 5.41 0.54
N GLN A 37 2.52 6.51 -0.21
CA GLN A 37 1.48 7.54 -0.15
C GLN A 37 0.25 6.99 -0.86
N SER A 38 -0.24 5.86 -0.36
CA SER A 38 -1.59 5.43 -0.61
C SER A 38 -2.46 6.36 0.21
N SER A 39 -2.82 7.51 -0.36
CA SER A 39 -3.72 8.44 0.30
C SER A 39 -5.03 7.72 0.56
N VAL A 40 -5.43 7.71 1.83
CA VAL A 40 -6.64 7.04 2.29
C VAL A 40 -7.74 8.08 2.33
N CYS A 41 -8.74 7.93 1.46
CA CYS A 41 -9.96 8.71 1.50
C CYS A 41 -10.89 8.09 2.55
N LYS A 42 -11.18 8.84 3.62
CA LYS A 42 -12.11 8.44 4.66
C LYS A 42 -13.29 9.39 4.69
N GLY A 43 -14.46 8.86 5.04
CA GLY A 43 -15.66 9.67 5.16
C GLY A 43 -16.84 8.87 5.69
N VAL A 44 -17.98 9.53 5.74
CA VAL A 44 -19.25 8.95 6.17
C VAL A 44 -20.29 9.24 5.09
N VAL A 45 -21.07 8.23 4.70
CA VAL A 45 -22.19 8.38 3.75
C VAL A 45 -23.48 8.50 4.54
N ASN A 46 -24.14 9.64 4.43
CA ASN A 46 -25.41 9.93 5.09
C ASN A 46 -26.49 10.30 4.07
N ASP A 47 -27.72 9.91 4.36
CA ASP A 47 -28.94 10.36 3.69
C ASP A 47 -29.85 11.15 4.67
N ALA A 48 -31.00 11.64 4.21
CA ALA A 48 -31.99 12.36 5.01
C ALA A 48 -32.47 11.60 6.26
N PHE A 49 -32.40 10.27 6.26
CA PHE A 49 -32.82 9.43 7.39
C PHE A 49 -31.68 9.01 8.33
N GLY A 50 -30.42 9.30 7.99
CA GLY A 50 -29.25 8.91 8.79
C GLY A 50 -28.12 8.28 7.96
N PRO A 51 -27.14 7.61 8.63
CA PRO A 51 -26.05 6.95 7.94
C PRO A 51 -26.52 5.81 7.05
N VAL A 52 -25.93 5.70 5.85
CA VAL A 52 -26.28 4.70 4.85
C VAL A 52 -25.30 3.52 4.96
N ILE A 53 -25.79 2.43 5.55
CA ILE A 53 -25.09 1.15 5.57
C ILE A 53 -25.17 0.46 4.20
N GLY A 54 -24.06 -0.15 3.75
CA GLY A 54 -24.05 -0.94 2.53
C GLY A 54 -23.96 -0.14 1.23
N ALA A 55 -23.68 1.16 1.31
CA ALA A 55 -23.39 1.98 0.13
C ALA A 55 -22.03 1.58 -0.47
N SER A 56 -22.01 1.47 -1.79
CA SER A 56 -20.79 1.19 -2.56
C SER A 56 -20.07 2.51 -2.87
N VAL A 57 -18.82 2.60 -2.46
CA VAL A 57 -17.96 3.76 -2.65
C VAL A 57 -16.79 3.33 -3.54
N VAL A 58 -16.77 3.77 -4.78
CA VAL A 58 -15.81 3.28 -5.80
C VAL A 58 -15.13 4.46 -6.48
N VAL A 59 -13.82 4.35 -6.76
CA VAL A 59 -13.17 5.31 -7.67
C VAL A 59 -13.70 5.09 -9.09
N LYS A 60 -14.24 6.12 -9.71
CA LYS A 60 -14.82 6.04 -11.05
C LYS A 60 -13.79 5.55 -12.07
N GLY A 61 -14.15 4.50 -12.82
CA GLY A 61 -13.26 3.87 -13.80
C GLY A 61 -12.22 2.91 -13.20
N SER A 62 -12.27 2.66 -11.89
CA SER A 62 -11.46 1.67 -11.19
C SER A 62 -12.33 0.55 -10.63
N THR A 63 -11.70 -0.55 -10.25
CA THR A 63 -12.29 -1.61 -9.42
C THR A 63 -12.01 -1.39 -7.92
N ASN A 64 -11.26 -0.34 -7.59
CA ASN A 64 -10.97 0.03 -6.22
C ASN A 64 -12.19 0.67 -5.56
N GLY A 65 -12.83 -0.08 -4.66
CA GLY A 65 -14.01 0.37 -3.94
C GLY A 65 -14.16 -0.34 -2.60
N VAL A 66 -14.99 0.25 -1.75
CA VAL A 66 -15.31 -0.23 -0.40
C VAL A 66 -16.81 -0.10 -0.15
N ILE A 67 -17.32 -0.89 0.80
CA ILE A 67 -18.71 -0.81 1.25
C ILE A 67 -18.73 -0.09 2.60
N THR A 68 -19.71 0.78 2.82
CA THR A 68 -19.89 1.48 4.09
C THR A 68 -20.30 0.55 5.22
N ASP A 69 -19.83 0.83 6.43
CA ASP A 69 -20.18 0.08 7.64
C ASP A 69 -21.55 0.48 8.22
N ILE A 70 -21.89 -0.03 9.41
CA ILE A 70 -23.18 0.20 10.09
C ILE A 70 -23.41 1.67 10.46
N ASP A 71 -22.34 2.43 10.64
CA ASP A 71 -22.36 3.84 10.97
C ASP A 71 -22.18 4.70 9.70
N GLY A 72 -22.17 4.09 8.51
CA GLY A 72 -22.00 4.74 7.22
C GLY A 72 -20.54 5.11 6.90
N ASN A 73 -19.57 4.71 7.72
CA ASN A 73 -18.17 5.07 7.49
C ASN A 73 -17.57 4.25 6.35
N PHE A 74 -16.62 4.84 5.64
CA PHE A 74 -15.79 4.15 4.67
C PHE A 74 -14.33 4.60 4.76
N SER A 75 -13.42 3.72 4.32
CA SER A 75 -12.00 4.00 4.21
C SER A 75 -11.47 3.39 2.92
N LEU A 76 -11.30 4.22 1.90
CA LEU A 76 -10.84 3.83 0.57
C LEU A 76 -9.36 4.20 0.41
N SER A 77 -8.50 3.19 0.36
CA SER A 77 -7.05 3.38 0.15
C SER A 77 -6.72 3.54 -1.32
N GLY A 78 -5.58 4.17 -1.63
CA GLY A 78 -5.08 4.26 -3.01
C GLY A 78 -5.82 5.27 -3.87
N VAL A 79 -6.41 6.29 -3.26
CA VAL A 79 -7.10 7.37 -3.96
C VAL A 79 -6.10 8.47 -4.29
N LYS A 80 -6.09 8.94 -5.53
CA LYS A 80 -5.23 10.06 -5.97
C LYS A 80 -6.02 11.36 -5.90
N GLU A 81 -5.31 12.47 -5.76
CA GLU A 81 -5.93 13.78 -5.86
C GLU A 81 -6.48 13.98 -7.29
N GLY A 82 -7.75 14.38 -7.39
CA GLY A 82 -8.47 14.50 -8.66
C GLY A 82 -9.28 13.26 -9.07
N ASP A 83 -9.17 12.15 -8.34
CA ASP A 83 -10.04 10.99 -8.54
C ASP A 83 -11.50 11.35 -8.21
N ILE A 84 -12.42 10.87 -9.05
CA ILE A 84 -13.86 11.02 -8.82
C ILE A 84 -14.34 9.80 -8.03
N ILE A 85 -14.87 10.04 -6.84
CA ILE A 85 -15.52 9.00 -6.04
C ILE A 85 -16.98 8.91 -6.45
N GLN A 86 -17.42 7.72 -6.82
CA GLN A 86 -18.80 7.41 -7.17
C GLN A 86 -19.43 6.64 -6.02
N ILE A 87 -20.58 7.11 -5.56
CA ILE A 87 -21.33 6.48 -4.48
C ILE A 87 -22.64 5.92 -5.03
N SER A 88 -22.87 4.62 -4.86
CA SER A 88 -24.09 3.95 -5.31
C SER A 88 -24.71 3.10 -4.21
N PHE A 89 -26.04 3.12 -4.17
CA PHE A 89 -26.82 2.26 -3.31
C PHE A 89 -28.11 1.86 -4.05
N VAL A 90 -28.60 0.65 -3.80
CA VAL A 90 -29.79 0.14 -4.49
C VAL A 90 -30.98 1.02 -4.16
N GLY A 91 -31.67 1.50 -5.20
CA GLY A 91 -32.82 2.40 -5.04
C GLY A 91 -32.46 3.89 -4.94
N TYR A 92 -31.18 4.26 -5.00
CA TYR A 92 -30.72 5.65 -4.98
C TYR A 92 -30.13 6.06 -6.32
N LYS A 93 -30.20 7.35 -6.61
CA LYS A 93 -29.48 7.93 -7.74
C LYS A 93 -27.99 7.91 -7.42
N THR A 94 -27.22 7.23 -8.27
CA THR A 94 -25.75 7.25 -8.19
C THR A 94 -25.23 8.64 -8.54
N VAL A 95 -24.31 9.15 -7.73
CA VAL A 95 -23.65 10.45 -7.91
C VAL A 95 -22.14 10.30 -7.90
#